data_AF-A0A1M6J054-F1
#
_entry.id   AF-A0A1M6J054-F1
#
_cell.length_a   1.000
_cell.length_b   1.000
_cell.length_c   1.000
_cell.angle_alpha   90.00
_cell.angle_beta   90.00
_cell.angle_gamma   90.00
#
_symmetry.space_group_name_H-M   'P 1'
#
loop_
_entity.id
_entity.type
_entity.pdbx_description
1 polymer ?
#
loop_
_entity_poly.entity_id
_entity_poly.type
_entity_poly.pdbx_seq_one_letter_code
_entity_poly.pdbx_strand_id
1 'polypeptide(L)'
;MSIKEIIQEFVTNIDEVDKNLNNEIRELKDEINFLKVEENLGFSLHKELKEFFSSFYFCEIQGVILPNQIKSTDKWGNWFEFEEQNKKIIVTLEGIESKAVDIEDYIKNSFECWTGGYDFGRRISIGNIYGSRGEILLVFNNDNGKVEWIDCEWGCFGNLNEDPNGVLADSLYDLINLLNENIKNNTII
;
A
#
# COMPACT_ATOMS: atom_id res chain seq x y z
N MET A 1 6.26 -18.30 0.00
CA MET A 1 6.32 -17.43 -1.18
C MET A 1 6.80 -16.06 -0.70
N SER A 2 7.63 -15.38 -1.46
CA SER A 2 8.19 -14.06 -1.13
C SER A 2 7.31 -12.93 -1.65
N ILE A 3 7.48 -11.69 -1.18
CA ILE A 3 6.78 -10.51 -1.73
C ILE A 3 7.11 -10.36 -3.23
N LYS A 4 8.36 -10.58 -3.62
CA LYS A 4 8.74 -10.57 -5.04
C LYS A 4 7.95 -11.59 -5.85
N GLU A 5 7.87 -12.83 -5.37
CA GLU A 5 7.17 -13.91 -6.08
C GLU A 5 5.67 -13.62 -6.25
N ILE A 6 5.03 -13.06 -5.22
CA ILE A 6 3.59 -12.78 -5.28
C ILE A 6 3.25 -11.54 -6.10
N ILE A 7 4.10 -10.51 -6.10
CA ILE A 7 3.95 -9.39 -7.02
C ILE A 7 4.10 -9.88 -8.46
N GLN A 8 5.10 -10.72 -8.75
CA GLN A 8 5.25 -11.29 -10.10
C GLN A 8 4.00 -12.04 -10.57
N GLU A 9 3.39 -12.84 -9.69
CA GLU A 9 2.14 -13.55 -9.98
C GLU A 9 0.98 -12.57 -10.19
N PHE A 10 0.84 -11.58 -9.31
CA PHE A 10 -0.17 -10.53 -9.38
C PHE A 10 -0.12 -9.77 -10.72
N VAL A 11 1.08 -9.35 -11.12
CA VAL A 11 1.34 -8.68 -12.40
C VAL A 11 0.92 -9.53 -13.58
N THR A 12 1.30 -10.82 -13.56
CA THR A 12 0.93 -11.78 -14.62
C THR A 12 -0.59 -11.89 -14.75
N ASN A 13 -1.31 -11.94 -13.62
CA ASN A 13 -2.77 -12.04 -13.62
C ASN A 13 -3.45 -10.74 -14.08
N ILE A 14 -2.86 -9.56 -13.80
CA ILE A 14 -3.38 -8.28 -14.31
C ILE A 14 -3.25 -8.20 -15.83
N ASP A 15 -2.09 -8.53 -16.40
CA ASP A 15 -1.86 -8.47 -17.84
C ASP A 15 -2.83 -9.35 -18.65
N GLU A 16 -3.29 -10.46 -18.05
CA GLU A 16 -4.31 -11.33 -18.62
C GLU A 16 -5.71 -10.70 -18.61
N VAL A 17 -6.02 -9.88 -17.61
CA VAL A 17 -7.35 -9.30 -17.37
C VAL A 17 -7.52 -7.91 -18.01
N ASP A 18 -6.51 -7.04 -17.96
CA ASP A 18 -6.60 -5.67 -18.48
C ASP A 18 -5.31 -5.20 -19.17
N LYS A 19 -5.24 -5.43 -20.48
CA LYS A 19 -4.11 -5.03 -21.36
C LYS A 19 -3.93 -3.51 -21.53
N ASN A 20 -4.82 -2.68 -20.96
CA ASN A 20 -4.80 -1.22 -21.15
C ASN A 20 -4.23 -0.44 -19.96
N LEU A 21 -3.93 -1.10 -18.84
CA LEU A 21 -3.17 -0.48 -17.75
C LEU A 21 -1.71 -0.32 -18.21
N ASN A 22 -1.35 0.88 -18.64
CA ASN A 22 0.00 1.30 -19.05
C ASN A 22 1.02 1.30 -17.88
N ASN A 23 0.83 0.47 -16.86
CA ASN A 23 1.82 0.29 -15.81
C ASN A 23 2.86 -0.69 -16.36
N GLU A 24 3.94 -0.16 -16.91
CA GLU A 24 5.09 -0.96 -17.30
C GLU A 24 5.76 -1.50 -16.03
N ILE A 25 5.28 -2.65 -15.55
CA ILE A 25 5.87 -3.32 -14.41
C ILE A 25 7.13 -4.03 -14.88
N ARG A 26 8.26 -3.68 -14.30
CA ARG A 26 9.58 -4.18 -14.72
C ARG A 26 10.37 -4.60 -13.52
N GLU A 27 11.11 -5.71 -13.59
CA GLU A 27 12.04 -6.06 -12.53
C GLU A 27 12.99 -4.90 -12.25
N LEU A 28 13.18 -4.61 -10.96
CA LEU A 28 14.12 -3.60 -10.52
C LEU A 28 15.55 -4.10 -10.73
N LYS A 29 16.36 -3.29 -11.41
CA LYS A 29 17.76 -3.63 -11.74
C LYS A 29 18.78 -2.82 -10.94
N ASP A 30 18.36 -1.69 -10.38
CA ASP A 30 19.22 -0.84 -9.59
C ASP A 30 19.40 -1.44 -8.19
N GLU A 31 20.60 -1.33 -7.62
CA GLU A 31 20.79 -1.70 -6.22
C GLU A 31 20.36 -0.53 -5.34
N ILE A 32 19.36 -0.76 -4.47
CA ILE A 32 18.88 0.27 -3.53
C ILE A 32 19.76 0.25 -2.29
N ASN A 33 20.36 1.39 -1.96
CA ASN A 33 21.15 1.53 -0.74
C ASN A 33 20.22 1.82 0.46
N PHE A 34 19.58 0.77 0.98
CA PHE A 34 18.73 0.90 2.16
C PHE A 34 19.48 1.42 3.39
N LEU A 35 20.79 1.19 3.52
CA LEU A 35 21.56 1.73 4.64
C LEU A 35 21.58 3.26 4.60
N LYS A 36 21.76 3.88 3.43
CA LYS A 36 21.65 5.34 3.27
C LYS A 36 20.28 5.85 3.70
N VAL A 37 19.21 5.15 3.34
CA VAL A 37 17.84 5.50 3.74
C VAL A 37 17.67 5.39 5.26
N GLU A 38 18.10 4.28 5.85
CA GLU A 38 18.00 4.00 7.29
C GLU A 38 18.83 4.98 8.14
N GLU A 39 20.03 5.36 7.68
CA GLU A 39 20.88 6.38 8.31
C GLU A 39 20.18 7.74 8.34
N ASN A 40 19.53 8.12 7.23
CA ASN A 40 18.79 9.38 7.13
C ASN A 40 17.51 9.40 7.98
N LEU A 41 16.78 8.28 8.03
CA LEU A 41 15.56 8.14 8.82
C LEU A 41 15.84 7.97 10.32
N GLY A 42 17.05 7.52 10.69
CA GLY A 42 17.43 7.23 12.07
C GLY A 42 16.84 5.93 12.62
N PHE A 43 16.32 5.05 11.75
CA PHE A 43 15.78 3.74 12.13
C PHE A 43 15.89 2.72 10.99
N SER A 44 15.87 1.44 11.35
CA SER A 44 15.89 0.35 10.36
C SER A 44 14.54 0.16 9.70
N LEU A 45 14.56 -0.02 8.37
CA LEU A 45 13.41 -0.36 7.56
C LEU A 45 13.00 -1.81 7.78
N HIS A 46 11.70 -2.05 7.86
CA HIS A 46 11.15 -3.39 7.95
C HIS A 46 11.54 -4.21 6.72
N LYS A 47 11.82 -5.50 6.92
CA LYS A 47 12.27 -6.41 5.85
C LYS A 47 11.31 -6.45 4.66
N GLU A 48 10.01 -6.39 4.90
CA GLU A 48 8.99 -6.44 3.86
C GLU A 48 8.96 -5.17 2.99
N LEU A 49 9.26 -4.00 3.57
CA LEU A 49 9.42 -2.78 2.78
C LEU A 49 10.63 -2.87 1.88
N LYS A 50 11.76 -3.37 2.41
CA LYS A 50 12.95 -3.59 1.59
C LYS A 50 12.66 -4.54 0.44
N GLU A 51 11.95 -5.63 0.70
CA GLU A 51 11.56 -6.58 -0.33
C GLU A 51 10.60 -5.96 -1.37
N PHE A 52 9.57 -5.25 -0.92
CA PHE A 52 8.61 -4.56 -1.78
C PHE A 52 9.28 -3.56 -2.73
N PHE A 53 10.09 -2.64 -2.19
CA PHE A 53 10.76 -1.62 -2.99
C PHE A 53 11.89 -2.18 -3.86
N SER A 54 12.52 -3.30 -3.50
CA SER A 54 13.59 -3.89 -4.32
C SER A 54 13.09 -4.88 -5.38
N SER A 55 11.78 -5.11 -5.49
CA SER A 55 11.23 -6.14 -6.38
C SER A 55 11.01 -5.64 -7.81
N PHE A 56 10.23 -4.57 -7.98
CA PHE A 56 9.78 -4.11 -9.29
C PHE A 56 9.69 -2.58 -9.36
N TYR A 57 9.91 -2.03 -10.55
CA TYR A 57 9.42 -0.71 -10.91
C TYR A 57 7.96 -0.79 -11.32
N PHE A 58 7.14 0.05 -10.70
CA PHE A 58 5.76 0.33 -11.08
C PHE A 58 5.35 1.66 -10.45
N CYS A 59 4.50 2.44 -11.13
CA CYS A 59 3.92 3.66 -10.54
C CYS A 59 2.86 3.25 -9.51
N GLU A 60 1.87 2.49 -9.99
CA GLU A 60 0.74 2.05 -9.19
C GLU A 60 0.33 0.64 -9.63
N ILE A 61 -0.21 -0.15 -8.72
CA ILE A 61 -0.99 -1.35 -9.05
C ILE A 61 -2.35 -1.26 -8.36
N GLN A 62 -3.40 -1.61 -9.09
CA GLN A 62 -4.77 -1.57 -8.58
C GLN A 62 -5.28 -2.99 -8.33
N GLY A 63 -5.91 -3.20 -7.18
CA GLY A 63 -6.63 -4.41 -6.83
C GLY A 63 -7.98 -4.12 -6.20
N VAL A 64 -8.72 -5.18 -5.89
CA VAL A 64 -10.04 -5.09 -5.25
C VAL A 64 -10.03 -5.93 -3.97
N ILE A 65 -10.66 -5.41 -2.93
CA ILE A 65 -10.99 -6.16 -1.72
C ILE A 65 -12.51 -6.14 -1.53
N LEU A 66 -13.07 -7.26 -1.06
CA LEU A 66 -14.48 -7.34 -0.68
C LEU A 66 -14.64 -6.87 0.78
N PRO A 67 -15.71 -6.11 1.12
CA PRO A 67 -15.91 -5.62 2.49
C PRO A 67 -15.85 -6.70 3.58
N ASN A 68 -16.32 -7.91 3.28
CA ASN A 68 -16.31 -9.05 4.21
C ASN A 68 -14.92 -9.67 4.45
N GLN A 69 -13.90 -9.30 3.66
CA GLN A 69 -12.53 -9.77 3.83
C GLN A 69 -11.74 -8.89 4.82
N ILE A 70 -12.32 -7.77 5.26
CA ILE A 70 -11.63 -6.80 6.10
C ILE A 70 -12.16 -6.89 7.53
N LYS A 71 -11.24 -6.86 8.51
CA LYS A 71 -11.59 -6.95 9.93
C LYS A 71 -12.30 -5.68 10.37
N SER A 72 -13.53 -5.82 10.86
CA SER A 72 -14.26 -4.69 11.44
C SER A 72 -13.57 -4.13 12.69
N THR A 73 -13.55 -2.81 12.79
CA THR A 73 -13.16 -1.98 13.93
C THR A 73 -14.30 -0.98 14.17
N ASP A 74 -14.35 -0.34 15.33
CA ASP A 74 -15.40 0.65 15.62
C ASP A 74 -15.40 1.82 14.61
N LYS A 75 -14.23 2.18 14.05
CA LYS A 75 -14.12 3.17 12.98
C LYS A 75 -14.35 2.58 11.59
N TRP A 76 -13.85 1.37 11.33
CA TRP A 76 -14.04 0.64 10.06
C TRP A 76 -15.52 0.36 9.79
N GLY A 77 -16.28 -0.06 10.81
CA GLY A 77 -17.72 -0.29 10.72
C GLY A 77 -18.43 0.95 10.17
N ASN A 78 -18.16 2.12 10.76
CA ASN A 78 -18.80 3.36 10.32
C ASN A 78 -18.47 3.79 8.88
N TRP A 79 -17.27 3.49 8.37
CA TRP A 79 -16.86 3.90 7.03
C TRP A 79 -17.35 2.93 5.95
N PHE A 80 -17.16 1.62 6.17
CA PHE A 80 -17.39 0.57 5.17
C PHE A 80 -18.74 -0.17 5.31
N GLU A 81 -19.51 0.01 6.40
CA GLU A 81 -20.92 -0.47 6.45
C GLU A 81 -21.78 0.21 5.37
N PHE A 82 -21.41 1.41 4.93
CA PHE A 82 -22.05 2.07 3.78
C PHE A 82 -21.56 1.55 2.43
N GLU A 83 -20.37 0.93 2.40
CA GLU A 83 -19.78 0.28 1.22
C GLU A 83 -20.32 -1.15 1.00
N GLU A 84 -21.13 -1.70 1.92
CA GLU A 84 -21.88 -2.95 1.67
C GLU A 84 -22.76 -2.84 0.41
N GLN A 85 -23.11 -1.62 -0.02
CA GLN A 85 -23.81 -1.38 -1.27
C GLN A 85 -22.90 -1.50 -2.52
N ASN A 86 -21.61 -1.20 -2.40
CA ASN A 86 -20.67 -1.14 -3.52
C ASN A 86 -20.01 -2.49 -3.84
N LYS A 87 -20.13 -3.49 -2.96
CA LYS A 87 -19.65 -4.89 -3.12
C LYS A 87 -18.15 -5.06 -3.40
N LYS A 88 -17.40 -3.99 -3.68
CA LYS A 88 -15.99 -3.97 -4.06
C LYS A 88 -15.37 -2.66 -3.53
N ILE A 89 -14.21 -2.77 -2.90
CA ILE A 89 -13.38 -1.65 -2.47
C ILE A 89 -12.13 -1.66 -3.35
N ILE A 90 -11.80 -0.53 -3.96
CA ILE A 90 -10.60 -0.42 -4.80
C ILE A 90 -9.43 -0.05 -3.91
N VAL A 91 -8.32 -0.77 -4.06
CA VAL A 91 -7.07 -0.50 -3.37
C VAL A 91 -5.99 -0.29 -4.41
N THR A 92 -5.19 0.76 -4.25
CA THR A 92 -3.98 0.95 -5.04
C THR A 92 -2.75 0.78 -4.15
N LEU A 93 -1.70 0.20 -4.72
CA LEU A 93 -0.38 0.16 -4.12
C LEU A 93 0.59 0.93 -4.98
N GLU A 94 1.33 1.84 -4.37
CA GLU A 94 2.31 2.69 -5.02
C GLU A 94 3.71 2.06 -4.94
N GLY A 95 4.42 2.06 -6.06
CA GLY A 95 5.77 1.50 -6.17
C GLY A 95 6.80 2.55 -6.54
N ILE A 96 8.00 2.09 -6.92
CA ILE A 96 9.03 2.97 -7.46
C ILE A 96 8.85 3.11 -8.97
N GLU A 97 8.69 4.33 -9.46
CA GLU A 97 8.66 4.58 -10.90
C GLU A 97 10.04 4.36 -11.54
N SER A 98 10.07 3.77 -12.74
CA SER A 98 11.33 3.50 -13.47
C SER A 98 12.14 4.76 -13.84
N LYS A 99 11.56 5.95 -13.70
CA LYS A 99 12.20 7.24 -13.96
C LYS A 99 12.54 8.01 -12.68
N ALA A 100 12.34 7.40 -11.51
CA ALA A 100 12.65 8.03 -10.24
C ALA A 100 14.13 8.43 -10.20
N VAL A 101 14.37 9.74 -10.04
CA VAL A 101 15.72 10.30 -9.90
C VAL A 101 15.99 10.30 -8.39
N ASP A 102 16.74 9.30 -7.92
CA ASP A 102 17.03 9.00 -6.49
C ASP A 102 15.92 8.21 -5.77
N ILE A 103 16.04 6.87 -5.82
CA ILE A 103 15.11 5.92 -5.20
C ILE A 103 15.15 6.04 -3.68
N GLU A 104 16.33 6.28 -3.12
CA GLU A 104 16.52 6.44 -1.67
C GLU A 104 15.78 7.68 -1.14
N ASP A 105 15.88 8.80 -1.86
CA ASP A 105 15.14 10.02 -1.53
C ASP A 105 13.62 9.82 -1.71
N TYR A 106 13.19 9.05 -2.72
CA TYR A 106 11.78 8.68 -2.85
C TYR A 106 11.28 7.93 -1.61
N ILE A 107 11.97 6.85 -1.20
CA ILE A 107 11.57 6.06 -0.02
C ILE A 107 11.54 6.93 1.24
N LYS A 108 12.56 7.80 1.43
CA LYS A 108 12.60 8.75 2.54
C LYS A 108 11.41 9.70 2.53
N ASN A 109 11.11 10.30 1.38
CA ASN A 109 10.01 11.25 1.23
C ASN A 109 8.66 10.57 1.47
N SER A 110 8.49 9.29 1.16
CA SER A 110 7.27 8.54 1.48
C SER A 110 7.05 8.29 2.98
N PHE A 111 8.06 8.51 3.83
CA PHE A 111 7.89 8.60 5.30
C PHE A 111 7.61 10.03 5.77
N GLU A 112 8.12 11.06 5.09
CA GLU A 112 8.13 12.44 5.61
C GLU A 112 7.07 13.37 4.97
N CYS A 113 6.70 13.15 3.71
CA CYS A 113 5.93 14.10 2.92
C CYS A 113 4.55 13.54 2.58
N TRP A 114 3.54 14.09 3.25
CA TRP A 114 2.15 13.64 3.14
C TRP A 114 1.20 14.82 2.94
N THR A 115 0.00 14.54 2.45
CA THR A 115 -1.08 15.51 2.26
C THR A 115 -1.34 16.27 3.57
N GLY A 116 -0.98 17.56 3.60
CA GLY A 116 -1.13 18.42 4.77
C GLY A 116 0.14 18.62 5.62
N GLY A 117 1.28 18.00 5.29
CA GLY A 117 2.59 18.28 5.89
C GLY A 117 2.86 17.61 7.24
N TYR A 118 2.25 16.46 7.52
CA TYR A 118 2.40 15.73 8.79
C TYR A 118 3.26 14.47 8.65
N ASP A 119 4.06 14.20 9.68
CA ASP A 119 4.89 13.02 9.86
C ASP A 119 4.09 11.96 10.65
N PHE A 120 3.83 10.78 10.06
CA PHE A 120 3.16 9.65 10.72
C PHE A 120 4.12 8.78 11.55
N GLY A 121 5.32 9.30 11.81
CA GLY A 121 6.40 8.66 12.51
C GLY A 121 7.03 7.56 11.66
N ARG A 122 6.95 6.33 12.14
CA ARG A 122 7.57 5.17 11.48
C ARG A 122 6.57 4.46 10.56
N ARG A 123 5.71 5.22 9.88
CA ARG A 123 4.76 4.72 8.88
C ARG A 123 5.12 5.29 7.53
N ILE A 124 4.98 4.49 6.48
CA ILE A 124 5.28 4.87 5.09
C ILE A 124 4.03 4.74 4.22
N SER A 125 3.88 5.65 3.27
CA SER A 125 2.77 5.62 2.32
C SER A 125 3.03 4.48 1.37
N ILE A 126 2.02 3.63 1.19
CA ILE A 126 2.12 2.54 0.22
C ILE A 126 0.96 2.53 -0.77
N GLY A 127 0.07 3.53 -0.72
CA GLY A 127 -1.02 3.71 -1.68
C GLY A 127 -2.31 4.20 -1.03
N ASN A 128 -3.44 3.88 -1.66
CA ASN A 128 -4.74 4.44 -1.27
C ASN A 128 -5.87 3.40 -1.32
N ILE A 129 -6.93 3.67 -0.56
CA ILE A 129 -8.20 2.95 -0.61
C ILE A 129 -9.24 3.92 -1.18
N TYR A 130 -9.88 3.53 -2.28
CA TYR A 130 -10.95 4.31 -2.90
C TYR A 130 -12.30 3.68 -2.60
N GLY A 131 -13.17 4.48 -1.97
CA GLY A 131 -14.58 4.17 -1.73
C GLY A 131 -15.49 5.25 -2.28
N SER A 132 -16.80 5.06 -2.14
CA SER A 132 -17.80 6.06 -2.58
C SER A 132 -17.76 7.36 -1.77
N ARG A 133 -17.13 7.33 -0.59
CA ARG A 133 -17.01 8.47 0.33
C ARG A 133 -15.74 9.28 0.14
N GLY A 134 -14.77 8.78 -0.62
CA GLY A 134 -13.51 9.44 -0.86
C GLY A 134 -12.33 8.48 -0.89
N GLU A 135 -11.15 9.08 -0.70
CA GLU A 135 -9.86 8.43 -0.71
C GLU A 135 -9.34 8.35 0.73
N ILE A 136 -8.92 7.16 1.13
CA ILE A 136 -8.28 6.88 2.41
C ILE A 136 -6.82 6.52 2.15
N LEU A 137 -5.94 7.00 3.01
CA LEU A 137 -4.52 6.69 2.93
C LEU A 137 -4.24 5.27 3.42
N LEU A 138 -3.44 4.52 2.66
CA LEU A 138 -2.92 3.21 3.03
C LEU A 138 -1.46 3.33 3.46
N VAL A 139 -1.16 2.87 4.67
CA VAL A 139 0.17 3.00 5.25
C VAL A 139 0.70 1.67 5.75
N PHE A 140 2.02 1.49 5.67
CA PHE A 140 2.70 0.37 6.27
C PHE A 140 3.36 0.80 7.57
N ASN A 141 3.12 0.05 8.65
CA ASN A 141 3.73 0.29 9.95
C ASN A 141 5.10 -0.40 10.04
N ASN A 142 6.17 0.39 10.01
CA ASN A 142 7.54 -0.12 10.00
C ASN A 142 7.91 -0.91 11.27
N ASP A 143 7.23 -0.65 12.40
CA ASP A 143 7.56 -1.29 13.68
C ASP A 143 6.98 -2.70 13.81
N ASN A 144 5.79 -2.95 13.24
CA ASN A 144 5.07 -4.20 13.43
C ASN A 144 4.72 -4.95 12.13
N GLY A 145 4.99 -4.34 10.98
CA GLY A 145 4.79 -4.92 9.66
C GLY A 145 3.35 -4.89 9.14
N LYS A 146 2.40 -4.33 9.90
CA LYS A 146 0.98 -4.31 9.53
C LYS A 146 0.71 -3.26 8.47
N VAL A 147 -0.28 -3.55 7.64
CA VAL A 147 -0.87 -2.55 6.75
C VAL A 147 -2.09 -1.94 7.43
N GLU A 148 -2.04 -0.63 7.59
CA GLU A 148 -3.01 0.18 8.30
C GLU A 148 -3.66 1.17 7.32
N TRP A 149 -4.81 1.70 7.70
CA TRP A 149 -5.45 2.77 6.94
C TRP A 149 -5.70 3.96 7.85
N ILE A 150 -5.57 5.15 7.26
CA ILE A 150 -5.73 6.42 7.96
C ILE A 150 -6.72 7.28 7.16
N ASP A 151 -7.85 7.59 7.78
CA ASP A 151 -8.72 8.65 7.28
C ASP A 151 -8.26 9.96 7.93
N CYS A 152 -7.64 10.80 7.11
CA CYS A 152 -7.12 12.10 7.51
C CYS A 152 -8.23 13.14 7.76
N GLU A 153 -9.50 12.78 7.47
CA GLU A 153 -10.67 13.65 7.49
C GLU A 153 -10.37 15.03 6.82
N TRP A 154 -11.02 16.11 7.28
CA TRP A 154 -10.73 17.49 6.85
C TRP A 154 -9.46 18.06 7.54
N GLY A 155 -8.42 17.24 7.71
CA GLY A 155 -7.18 17.62 8.40
C GLY A 155 -7.25 17.51 9.92
N CYS A 156 -8.21 16.75 10.47
CA CYS A 156 -8.33 16.45 11.90
C CYS A 156 -7.63 15.12 12.20
N PHE A 157 -6.31 15.14 12.19
CA PHE A 157 -5.50 13.99 12.55
C PHE A 157 -5.62 13.74 14.06
N GLY A 158 -6.09 12.56 14.46
CA GLY A 158 -6.06 12.11 15.85
C GLY A 158 -4.63 11.91 16.36
N ASN A 159 -4.44 11.19 17.47
CA ASN A 159 -3.09 10.82 17.89
C ASN A 159 -2.55 9.71 16.97
N LEU A 160 -1.76 10.10 15.97
CA LEU A 160 -1.19 9.22 14.96
C LEU A 160 -0.19 8.21 15.53
N ASN A 161 0.34 8.44 16.73
CA ASN A 161 1.17 7.46 17.43
C ASN A 161 0.32 6.33 18.04
N GLU A 162 -0.96 6.58 18.30
CA GLU A 162 -1.85 5.67 19.03
C GLU A 162 -2.91 5.02 18.16
N ASP A 163 -3.31 5.64 17.04
CA ASP A 163 -4.61 5.32 16.45
C ASP A 163 -4.62 5.35 14.91
N PRO A 164 -4.05 4.33 14.22
CA PRO A 164 -4.52 4.04 12.87
C PRO A 164 -6.02 3.75 12.94
N ASN A 165 -6.82 4.24 11.99
CA ASN A 165 -8.27 4.00 12.01
C ASN A 165 -8.61 2.49 11.96
N GLY A 166 -7.69 1.67 11.44
CA GLY A 166 -7.66 0.23 11.64
C GLY A 166 -6.52 -0.46 10.88
N VAL A 167 -6.46 -1.79 11.04
CA VAL A 167 -5.52 -2.67 10.34
C VAL A 167 -6.25 -3.33 9.18
N LEU A 168 -5.79 -3.10 7.95
CA LEU A 168 -6.32 -3.73 6.73
C LEU A 168 -5.77 -5.15 6.56
N ALA A 169 -4.47 -5.33 6.79
CA ALA A 169 -3.80 -6.63 6.67
C ALA A 169 -2.70 -6.79 7.72
N ASP A 170 -2.44 -8.04 8.13
CA ASP A 170 -1.44 -8.34 9.16
C ASP A 170 0.01 -8.21 8.62
N SER A 171 0.18 -8.19 7.30
CA SER A 171 1.46 -7.96 6.60
C SER A 171 1.23 -7.39 5.19
N LEU A 172 2.30 -6.90 4.54
CA LEU A 172 2.23 -6.47 3.14
C LEU A 172 2.06 -7.65 2.20
N TYR A 173 2.68 -8.79 2.54
CA TYR A 173 2.46 -10.06 1.86
C TYR A 173 0.98 -10.46 1.87
N ASP A 174 0.32 -10.41 3.04
CA ASP A 174 -1.09 -10.81 3.17
C ASP A 174 -2.01 -9.92 2.33
N LEU A 175 -1.71 -8.61 2.26
CA LEU A 175 -2.45 -7.68 1.41
C LEU A 175 -2.29 -8.04 -0.08
N ILE A 176 -1.05 -8.15 -0.57
CA ILE A 176 -0.81 -8.44 -1.99
C ILE A 176 -1.40 -9.81 -2.37
N ASN A 177 -1.32 -10.79 -1.46
CA ASN A 177 -1.97 -12.10 -1.66
C ASN A 177 -3.48 -11.98 -1.78
N LEU A 178 -4.11 -11.21 -0.90
CA LEU A 178 -5.56 -10.99 -0.95
C LEU A 178 -5.98 -10.34 -2.27
N LEU A 179 -5.25 -9.31 -2.72
CA LEU A 179 -5.51 -8.65 -4.00
C LEU A 179 -5.35 -9.64 -5.17
N ASN A 180 -4.30 -10.47 -5.14
CA ASN A 180 -4.03 -11.48 -6.17
C ASN A 180 -5.15 -12.52 -6.28
N GLU A 181 -5.58 -13.07 -5.14
CA GLU A 181 -6.67 -14.04 -5.10
C GLU A 181 -7.99 -13.45 -5.61
N ASN A 182 -8.24 -12.16 -5.35
CA ASN A 182 -9.42 -11.48 -5.88
C ASN A 182 -9.34 -11.24 -7.40
N ILE A 183 -8.15 -10.98 -7.97
CA ILE A 183 -7.96 -10.98 -9.44
C ILE A 183 -8.37 -12.36 -10.00
N LYS A 184 -7.75 -13.44 -9.50
CA LYS A 184 -7.93 -14.81 -10.01
C LYS A 184 -9.38 -15.27 -9.98
N ASN A 185 -10.11 -14.88 -8.93
CA ASN A 185 -11.52 -15.23 -8.76
C ASN A 185 -12.46 -14.40 -9.67
N ASN A 186 -11.93 -13.67 -10.67
CA ASN A 186 -12.67 -12.73 -11.52
C ASN A 186 -13.49 -11.72 -10.70
N THR A 187 -12.96 -11.29 -9.57
CA THR A 187 -13.61 -10.25 -8.76
C THR A 187 -13.31 -8.84 -9.34
N ILE A 188 -12.64 -8.76 -10.49
CA ILE A 188 -12.18 -7.51 -11.11
C ILE A 188 -12.97 -7.10 -12.35
N ILE A 189 -13.26 -5.79 -12.35
CA ILE A 189 -14.11 -4.91 -13.18
C ILE A 189 -15.55 -5.41 -13.37
#